data_AF-A0A7S1YJN4-F1
#
_entry.id   AF-A0A7S1YJN4-F1
#
_cell.length_a   1.000
_cell.length_b   1.000
_cell.length_c   1.000
_cell.angle_alpha   90.00
_cell.angle_beta   90.00
_cell.angle_gamma   90.00
#
_symmetry.space_group_name_H-M   'P 1'
#
loop_
_entity.id
_entity.type
_entity.pdbx_description
1 polymer ?
#
loop_
_entity_poly.entity_id
_entity_poly.type
_entity_poly.pdbx_seq_one_letter_code
_entity_poly.pdbx_strand_id
1 'polypeptide(L)'
;MLITSRKESALSEKDEYCLLGRQARWPVGMYSTLAGFAEVGETMEDCCVREVYEESGIRVDPSSVRFVASQPWPFPQSLMVGFHAKAEATTTMDDHDDDGLPLITIDKDEMEDIQ
;
A
#
# COMPACT_ATOMS: atom_id res chain seq x y z
N MET A 1 3.03 1.80 -3.71
CA MET A 1 3.07 0.35 -3.42
C MET A 1 1.72 -0.15 -2.94
N LEU A 2 1.09 -1.05 -3.67
CA LEU A 2 -0.23 -1.55 -3.31
C LEU A 2 -0.08 -2.80 -2.44
N ILE A 3 -0.60 -2.75 -1.23
CA ILE A 3 -0.60 -3.90 -0.32
C ILE A 3 -2.01 -4.40 -0.19
N THR A 4 -2.19 -5.70 -0.37
CA THR A 4 -3.47 -6.37 -0.20
C THR A 4 -3.50 -7.12 1.14
N SER A 5 -4.60 -7.02 1.86
CA SER A 5 -4.87 -7.79 3.07
C SER A 5 -6.15 -8.59 2.90
N ARG A 6 -6.13 -9.84 3.38
CA ARG A 6 -7.32 -10.70 3.47
C ARG A 6 -7.70 -10.77 4.94
N LYS A 7 -8.87 -10.24 5.31
CA LYS A 7 -9.44 -10.45 6.65
C LYS A 7 -10.08 -11.84 6.68
N GLU A 8 -9.54 -12.78 7.44
CA GLU A 8 -10.24 -14.03 7.76
C GLU A 8 -11.26 -13.76 8.89
N SER A 9 -12.36 -13.10 8.55
CA SER A 9 -13.55 -13.03 9.39
C SER A 9 -14.64 -13.93 8.82
N ALA A 10 -15.27 -14.74 9.68
CA ALA A 10 -16.21 -15.81 9.34
C ALA A 10 -17.57 -15.36 8.72
N LEU A 11 -17.63 -14.22 8.04
CA LEU A 11 -18.79 -13.73 7.29
C LEU A 11 -18.27 -12.98 6.05
N SER A 12 -18.68 -13.41 4.84
CA SER A 12 -18.37 -12.87 3.50
C SER A 12 -17.08 -13.38 2.82
N GLU A 13 -17.25 -14.06 1.69
CA GLU A 13 -16.19 -14.69 0.86
C GLU A 13 -15.36 -13.70 -0.01
N LYS A 14 -15.45 -12.37 0.13
CA LYS A 14 -14.95 -11.46 -0.93
C LYS A 14 -14.33 -10.12 -0.51
N ASP A 15 -13.98 -9.91 0.76
CA ASP A 15 -13.42 -8.61 1.13
C ASP A 15 -11.89 -8.61 1.05
N GLU A 16 -11.36 -8.15 -0.08
CA GLU A 16 -9.95 -7.79 -0.24
C GLU A 16 -9.77 -6.30 0.04
N TYR A 17 -8.89 -5.98 0.98
CA TYR A 17 -8.58 -4.60 1.37
C TYR A 17 -7.23 -4.18 0.83
N CYS A 18 -7.07 -2.88 0.54
CA CYS A 18 -5.76 -2.32 0.25
C CYS A 18 -5.34 -1.29 1.30
N LEU A 19 -4.02 -1.22 1.55
CA LEU A 19 -3.45 -0.17 2.38
C LEU A 19 -3.24 1.11 1.57
N LEU A 20 -3.83 2.21 2.05
CA LEU A 20 -3.62 3.55 1.53
C LEU A 20 -3.17 4.48 2.65
N GLY A 21 -2.25 5.38 2.32
CA GLY A 21 -1.80 6.45 3.19
C GLY A 21 -2.33 7.81 2.74
N ARG A 22 -2.30 8.77 3.67
CA ARG A 22 -2.67 10.16 3.41
C ARG A 22 -1.76 11.08 4.20
N GLN A 23 -1.25 12.11 3.55
CA GLN A 23 -0.56 13.20 4.25
C GLN A 23 -1.56 14.25 4.72
N ALA A 24 -1.36 14.77 5.94
CA ALA A 24 -2.25 15.77 6.54
C ALA A 24 -2.47 17.02 5.65
N ARG A 25 -1.46 17.38 4.84
CA ARG A 25 -1.51 18.53 3.93
C ARG A 25 -2.34 18.32 2.64
N TRP A 26 -2.72 17.08 2.32
CA TRP A 26 -3.46 16.79 1.09
C TRP A 26 -4.94 17.17 1.22
N PRO A 27 -5.63 17.51 0.12
CA PRO A 27 -7.08 17.72 0.13
C PRO A 27 -7.81 16.53 0.75
N VAL A 28 -8.85 16.78 1.55
CA VAL A 28 -9.66 15.71 2.16
C VAL A 28 -10.18 14.75 1.08
N GLY A 29 -10.13 13.45 1.36
CA GLY A 29 -10.51 12.41 0.40
C GLY A 29 -9.40 11.98 -0.56
N MET A 30 -8.24 12.65 -0.56
CA MET A 30 -7.09 12.22 -1.34
C MET A 30 -6.23 11.23 -0.54
N TYR A 31 -6.05 10.04 -1.13
CA TYR A 31 -5.23 8.94 -0.62
C TYR A 31 -4.29 8.47 -1.73
N SER A 32 -3.19 7.86 -1.33
CA SER A 32 -2.26 7.23 -2.26
C SER A 32 -1.68 5.99 -1.62
N THR A 33 -1.13 5.11 -2.46
CA THR A 33 -0.27 4.05 -1.96
C THR A 33 0.97 4.61 -1.27
N LEU A 34 1.53 3.86 -0.32
CA LEU A 34 2.78 4.23 0.34
C LEU A 34 3.95 4.24 -0.66
N ALA A 35 4.88 5.15 -0.45
CA ALA A 35 6.08 5.32 -1.26
C ALA A 35 7.19 5.98 -0.44
N GLY A 36 8.42 5.55 -0.68
CA GLY A 36 9.61 6.16 -0.12
C GLY A 36 10.84 5.88 -0.96
N PHE A 37 12.00 6.26 -0.45
CA PHE A 37 13.26 6.17 -1.20
C PHE A 37 14.02 4.91 -0.82
N ALA A 38 14.63 4.26 -1.81
CA ALA A 38 15.56 3.17 -1.56
C ALA A 38 16.84 3.67 -0.90
N GLU A 39 17.34 2.91 0.07
CA GLU A 39 18.60 3.18 0.74
C GLU A 39 19.80 2.51 0.04
N VAL A 40 21.02 2.91 0.41
CA VAL A 40 22.25 2.35 -0.18
C VAL A 40 22.42 0.90 0.24
N GLY A 41 22.53 0.01 -0.76
CA GLY A 41 22.71 -1.43 -0.53
C GLY A 41 21.39 -2.18 -0.33
N GLU A 42 20.26 -1.50 -0.47
CA GLU A 42 18.92 -2.06 -0.37
C GLU A 42 18.44 -2.55 -1.74
N THR A 43 17.75 -3.70 -1.77
CA THR A 43 16.98 -4.09 -2.95
C THR A 43 15.68 -3.30 -3.01
N MET A 44 15.02 -3.22 -4.18
CA MET A 44 13.75 -2.50 -4.26
C MET A 44 12.65 -3.21 -3.46
N GLU A 45 12.74 -4.54 -3.35
CA GLU A 45 11.87 -5.37 -2.53
C GLU A 45 12.08 -5.13 -1.02
N ASP A 46 13.33 -4.98 -0.57
CA ASP A 46 13.63 -4.65 0.83
C ASP A 46 13.14 -3.24 1.18
N CYS A 47 13.38 -2.27 0.29
CA CYS A 47 12.83 -0.91 0.40
C CYS A 47 11.31 -0.95 0.51
N CYS A 48 10.68 -1.78 -0.31
CA CYS A 48 9.24 -1.99 -0.29
C CYS A 48 8.74 -2.48 1.08
N VAL A 49 9.41 -3.45 1.69
CA VAL A 49 9.01 -3.99 3.00
C VAL A 49 9.28 -2.98 4.12
N ARG A 50 10.44 -2.30 4.11
CA ARG A 50 10.82 -1.31 5.13
C ARG A 50 9.87 -0.12 5.17
N GLU A 51 9.66 0.54 4.03
CA GLU A 51 8.85 1.77 3.93
C GLU A 51 7.43 1.56 4.44
N VAL A 52 6.84 0.40 4.15
CA VAL A 52 5.49 0.07 4.64
C VAL A 52 5.47 0.01 6.14
N TYR A 53 6.43 -0.69 6.72
CA TYR A 53 6.50 -0.87 8.16
C TYR A 53 6.77 0.47 8.87
N GLU A 54 7.63 1.32 8.32
CA GLU A 54 7.94 2.64 8.88
C GLU A 54 6.73 3.58 8.86
N GLU A 55 5.96 3.62 7.77
CA GLU A 55 4.85 4.56 7.59
C GLU A 55 3.52 4.06 8.17
N SER A 56 3.34 2.74 8.32
CA SER A 56 2.04 2.15 8.75
C SER A 56 2.12 1.15 9.89
N GLY A 57 3.31 0.67 10.26
CA GLY A 57 3.48 -0.41 11.24
C GLY A 57 3.07 -1.81 10.73
N ILE A 58 2.59 -1.92 9.48
CA ILE A 58 2.13 -3.17 8.89
C ILE A 58 3.31 -4.01 8.42
N ARG A 59 3.31 -5.30 8.78
CA ARG A 59 4.28 -6.25 8.25
C ARG A 59 3.79 -6.85 6.94
N VAL A 60 4.72 -7.01 6.01
CA VAL A 60 4.48 -7.55 4.66
C VAL A 60 5.28 -8.83 4.51
N ASP A 61 4.68 -9.84 3.89
CA ASP A 61 5.40 -11.07 3.50
C ASP A 61 6.39 -10.74 2.37
N PRO A 62 7.72 -10.80 2.60
CA PRO A 62 8.72 -10.45 1.59
C PRO A 62 8.64 -11.34 0.36
N SER A 63 8.21 -12.59 0.52
CA SER A 63 8.07 -13.54 -0.59
C SER A 63 6.89 -13.22 -1.51
N SER A 64 5.99 -12.33 -1.09
CA SER A 64 4.83 -11.87 -1.84
C SER A 64 5.08 -10.60 -2.67
N VAL A 65 6.21 -9.93 -2.48
CA VAL A 65 6.54 -8.68 -3.17
C VAL A 65 6.74 -8.95 -4.67
N ARG A 66 5.95 -8.30 -5.52
CA ARG A 66 5.96 -8.45 -6.97
C ARG A 66 6.03 -7.10 -7.64
N PHE A 67 7.06 -6.91 -8.47
CA PHE A 67 7.14 -5.74 -9.35
C PHE A 67 5.94 -5.72 -10.30
N VAL A 68 5.38 -4.52 -10.51
CA VAL A 68 4.24 -4.28 -11.41
C VAL A 68 4.67 -3.39 -12.57
N ALA A 69 5.19 -2.21 -12.25
CA ALA A 69 5.53 -1.21 -13.25
C ALA A 69 6.56 -0.22 -12.71
N SER A 70 7.21 0.50 -13.62
CA SER A 70 8.07 1.64 -13.29
C SER A 70 7.62 2.87 -14.07
N GLN A 71 7.66 4.04 -13.44
CA GLN A 71 7.29 5.31 -14.06
C GLN A 71 8.33 6.37 -13.75
N PRO A 72 8.85 7.10 -14.76
CA PRO A 72 9.71 8.25 -14.49
C PRO A 72 8.91 9.34 -13.77
N TRP A 73 9.46 9.87 -12.69
CA TRP A 73 8.84 10.95 -11.93
C TRP A 73 9.73 12.20 -11.98
N PRO A 74 9.41 13.17 -12.86
CA PRO A 74 10.36 14.21 -13.28
C PRO A 74 10.66 15.26 -12.21
N PHE A 75 9.99 15.25 -11.05
CA PHE A 75 10.22 16.21 -9.98
C PHE A 75 10.36 15.51 -8.62
N PRO A 76 11.54 15.51 -7.96
CA PRO A 76 12.76 16.25 -8.28
C PRO A 76 13.74 15.58 -9.25
N GLN A 77 13.46 14.34 -9.71
CA GLN A 77 14.22 13.43 -10.61
C GLN A 77 14.26 12.05 -9.96
N SER A 78 13.12 11.37 -9.92
CA SER A 78 12.98 10.06 -9.28
C SER A 78 12.46 9.03 -10.26
N LEU A 79 12.74 7.76 -10.00
CA LEU A 79 12.10 6.63 -10.66
C LEU A 79 11.13 6.01 -9.68
N MET A 80 9.84 6.02 -10.02
CA MET A 80 8.84 5.30 -9.24
C MET A 80 8.86 3.84 -9.66
N VAL A 81 8.92 2.94 -8.69
CA VAL A 81 8.87 1.49 -8.87
C VAL A 81 7.69 0.97 -8.07
N GLY A 82 6.71 0.42 -8.76
CA GLY A 82 5.46 -0.07 -8.18
C GLY A 82 5.55 -1.56 -7.86
N PHE A 83 5.17 -1.90 -6.63
CA PHE A 83 5.07 -3.27 -6.15
C PHE A 83 3.67 -3.59 -5.64
N HIS A 84 3.26 -4.84 -5.86
CA HIS A 84 2.18 -5.50 -5.12
C HIS A 84 2.77 -6.37 -4.01
N ALA A 85 2.18 -6.34 -2.82
CA ALA A 85 2.57 -7.23 -1.74
C ALA A 85 1.38 -7.60 -0.85
N LYS A 86 1.56 -8.59 0.02
CA LYS A 86 0.54 -9.07 0.97
C LYS A 86 0.95 -8.73 2.40
N ALA A 87 0.02 -8.20 3.16
CA ALA A 87 0.20 -8.05 4.60
C ALA A 87 0.30 -9.44 5.27
N GLU A 88 1.12 -9.55 6.32
CA GLU A 88 1.16 -10.76 7.15
C GLU A 88 -0.16 -10.92 7.91
N ALA A 89 -0.68 -12.15 7.99
CA ALA A 89 -1.98 -12.45 8.61
C ALA A 89 -2.10 -12.02 10.09
N THR A 90 -0.98 -11.92 10.81
CA THR A 90 -0.93 -11.48 12.21
C THR A 90 -1.04 -9.95 12.35
N THR A 91 -0.99 -9.21 11.24
CA THR A 91 -1.12 -7.76 11.27
C THR A 91 -2.58 -7.40 11.49
N THR A 92 -2.92 -7.07 12.73
CA THR A 92 -4.16 -6.34 13.01
C THR A 92 -3.99 -4.92 12.49
N MET A 93 -4.77 -4.57 11.46
CA MET A 93 -5.04 -3.17 11.17
C MET A 93 -5.84 -2.67 12.38
N ASP A 94 -5.19 -1.93 13.26
CA ASP A 94 -5.92 -1.13 14.24
C ASP A 94 -6.69 -0.11 13.40
N ASP A 95 -8.00 -0.34 13.31
CA ASP A 95 -8.97 0.64 12.84
C ASP A 95 -8.82 1.84 13.79
N HIS A 96 -7.91 2.76 13.48
CA HIS A 96 -7.79 4.02 14.20
C HIS A 96 -8.97 4.90 13.77
N ASP A 97 -10.18 4.46 14.15
CA ASP A 97 -11.47 5.10 13.91
C ASP A 97 -11.66 6.28 14.87
N ASP A 98 -10.88 7.36 14.71
CA ASP A 98 -11.22 8.65 15.35
C ASP A 98 -11.76 9.69 14.35
N ASP A 99 -11.69 9.42 13.06
CA ASP A 99 -12.02 10.40 12.01
C ASP A 99 -13.22 10.01 11.11
N GLY A 100 -13.89 8.88 11.35
CA GLY A 100 -15.16 8.53 10.69
C GLY A 100 -15.06 8.43 9.16
N LEU A 101 -13.89 8.03 8.65
CA LEU A 101 -13.58 7.99 7.23
C LEU A 101 -14.15 6.71 6.60
N PRO A 102 -14.62 6.77 5.33
CA PRO A 102 -15.20 5.62 4.68
C PRO A 102 -14.14 4.55 4.38
N LEU A 103 -14.48 3.30 4.65
CA LEU A 103 -13.76 2.12 4.16
C LEU A 103 -13.67 2.20 2.63
N ILE A 104 -12.46 2.36 2.09
CA ILE A 104 -12.24 2.37 0.64
C ILE A 104 -12.10 0.92 0.18
N THR A 105 -13.17 0.37 -0.39
CA THR A 105 -13.14 -0.90 -1.11
C THR A 105 -12.57 -0.65 -2.50
N ILE A 106 -11.51 -1.36 -2.87
CA ILE A 106 -11.00 -1.33 -4.25
C ILE A 106 -11.86 -2.28 -5.08
N ASP A 107 -12.56 -1.73 -6.07
CA ASP A 107 -13.07 -2.54 -7.17
C ASP A 107 -11.88 -2.92 -8.06
N LYS A 108 -11.69 -4.23 -8.30
CA LYS A 108 -10.61 -4.74 -9.13
C LYS A 108 -10.74 -4.28 -10.58
N ASP A 109 -11.95 -3.97 -11.01
CA ASP A 109 -12.25 -3.54 -12.38
C ASP A 109 -11.97 -2.03 -12.58
N GLU A 110 -11.93 -1.20 -11.50
CA GLU A 110 -11.56 0.23 -11.59
C GLU A 110 -10.05 0.47 -11.76
N MET A 111 -9.19 -0.49 -11.42
CA MET A 111 -7.75 -0.35 -11.65
C MET A 111 -7.35 -0.47 -13.14
N GLU A 112 -8.24 -0.94 -14.02
CA GLU A 112 -7.96 -0.99 -15.47
C GLU A 112 -7.96 0.39 -16.14
N ASP A 113 -8.56 1.41 -15.51
CA ASP A 113 -8.78 2.73 -16.11
C ASP A 113 -7.75 3.82 -15.72
N ILE A 114 -6.71 3.49 -14.94
CA ILE A 114 -5.66 4.44 -14.58
C ILE A 114 -4.40 4.19 -15.44
N GLN A 115 -4.39 4.75 -16.65
CA GLN A 115 -3.20 4.90 -17.51
C GLN A 115 -2.40 6.16 -17.17
#